data_AF-A0A538QXQ0-F1
#
_entry.id   AF-A0A538QXQ0-F1
#
_cell.length_a   1.000
_cell.length_b   1.000
_cell.length_c   1.000
_cell.angle_alpha   90.00
_cell.angle_beta   90.00
_cell.angle_gamma   90.00
#
_symmetry.space_group_name_H-M   'P 1'
#
loop_
_entity.id
_entity.type
_entity.pdbx_description
1 polymer ?
#
loop_
_entity_poly.entity_id
_entity_poly.type
_entity_poly.pdbx_seq_one_letter_code
_entity_poly.pdbx_strand_id
1 'polypeptide(L)' 'MPNRVAVNTAQFRELLELPGVGIEQADRIVRFRRVHGPIVDESELSRVLGWRALDESLWNRVDFSPERP' A
#
# COMPACT_ATOMS: atom_id res chain seq x y z
N MET A 1 16.98 -3.79 8.36
CA MET A 1 15.55 -3.46 8.59
C MET A 1 14.82 -3.75 7.29
N PRO A 2 13.64 -4.39 7.28
CA PRO A 2 12.91 -4.58 6.02
C PRO A 2 12.65 -3.21 5.40
N ASN A 3 12.93 -3.07 4.10
CA ASN A 3 12.67 -1.83 3.38
C ASN A 3 11.15 -1.62 3.36
N ARG A 4 10.67 -0.60 4.09
CA ARG A 4 9.26 -0.26 4.16
C ARG A 4 8.87 0.58 2.95
N VAL A 5 7.67 0.34 2.45
CA VAL A 5 7.09 1.03 1.29
C VAL A 5 6.01 1.98 1.79
N ALA A 6 6.21 3.27 1.53
CA ALA A 6 5.26 4.30 1.89
C ALA A 6 4.05 4.26 0.94
N VAL A 7 2.94 3.64 1.36
CA VAL A 7 1.81 3.33 0.47
C VAL A 7 1.19 4.58 -0.18
N ASN A 8 1.27 5.71 0.52
CA ASN A 8 0.71 6.98 0.09
C ASN A 8 1.59 7.72 -0.94
N THR A 9 2.87 7.39 -1.07
CA THR A 9 3.84 8.21 -1.81
C THR A 9 4.70 7.38 -2.77
N ALA A 10 4.87 6.10 -2.48
CA ALA A 10 5.60 5.15 -3.31
C ALA A 10 5.09 5.14 -4.75
N GLN A 11 6.01 5.00 -5.68
CA GLN A 11 5.73 4.79 -7.08
C GLN A 11 5.09 3.43 -7.30
N PHE A 12 4.40 3.29 -8.44
CA PHE A 12 3.76 2.04 -8.83
C PHE A 12 4.69 0.82 -8.74
N ARG A 13 5.95 0.97 -9.17
CA ARG A 13 6.95 -0.13 -9.11
C ARG A 13 7.34 -0.53 -7.69
N GLU A 14 7.43 0.44 -6.78
CA GLU A 14 7.76 0.20 -5.38
C GLU A 14 6.60 -0.51 -4.66
N LEU A 15 5.35 -0.20 -5.02
CA LEU A 15 4.17 -0.90 -4.52
C LEU A 15 4.17 -2.39 -4.91
N LEU A 16 4.71 -2.75 -6.09
CA LEU A 16 4.83 -4.15 -6.51
C LEU A 16 5.86 -4.95 -5.70
N GLU A 17 6.70 -4.28 -4.91
CA GLU A 17 7.61 -4.98 -4.00
C GLU A 17 6.90 -5.49 -2.74
N LEU A 18 5.68 -5.01 -2.46
CA LEU A 18 4.90 -5.46 -1.32
C LEU A 18 4.41 -6.91 -1.53
N PRO A 19 4.58 -7.79 -0.54
CA PRO A 19 4.05 -9.16 -0.61
C PRO A 19 2.55 -9.19 -0.89
N GLY A 20 2.12 -10.05 -1.81
CA GLY A 20 0.71 -10.16 -2.21
C GLY A 20 0.18 -9.02 -3.08
N VAL A 21 0.99 -7.98 -3.36
CA VAL A 21 0.59 -6.83 -4.20
C VAL A 21 1.03 -7.05 -5.64
N GLY A 22 0.07 -7.43 -6.49
CA GLY A 22 0.26 -7.46 -7.94
C GLY A 22 -0.14 -6.15 -8.64
N ILE A 23 -0.04 -6.14 -9.97
CA ILE A 23 -0.38 -4.98 -10.84
C ILE A 23 -1.76 -4.40 -10.52
N GLU A 24 -2.78 -5.25 -10.38
CA GLU A 24 -4.14 -4.81 -10.09
C GLU A 24 -4.23 -4.12 -8.72
N GLN A 25 -3.52 -4.64 -7.71
CA GLN A 25 -3.54 -4.11 -6.36
C GLN A 25 -2.79 -2.78 -6.25
N ALA A 26 -1.64 -2.67 -6.90
CA ALA A 26 -0.90 -1.42 -7.00
C ALA A 26 -1.72 -0.34 -7.72
N ASP A 27 -2.45 -0.69 -8.78
CA ASP A 27 -3.34 0.25 -9.49
C ASP A 27 -4.50 0.72 -8.58
N ARG A 28 -5.09 -0.19 -7.79
CA ARG A 28 -6.12 0.18 -6.80
C ARG A 28 -5.58 1.14 -5.74
N ILE A 29 -4.39 0.91 -5.20
CA ILE A 29 -3.74 1.83 -4.24
C ILE A 29 -3.57 3.22 -4.87
N VAL A 30 -2.98 3.30 -6.06
CA VAL A 30 -2.72 4.57 -6.74
C VAL A 30 -4.01 5.32 -7.06
N ARG A 31 -5.04 4.61 -7.54
CA ARG A 31 -6.36 5.21 -7.81
C ARG A 31 -7.04 5.67 -6.53
N PHE A 32 -7.01 4.85 -5.49
CA PHE A 32 -7.64 5.16 -4.22
C PHE A 32 -7.03 6.45 -3.64
N ARG A 33 -5.70 6.52 -3.51
CA ARG A 33 -5.04 7.70 -2.94
C ARG A 33 -5.24 8.99 -3.75
N ARG A 34 -5.44 8.85 -5.07
CA ARG A 34 -5.73 9.98 -5.97
C ARG A 34 -7.17 10.49 -5.86
N VAL A 35 -8.14 9.59 -5.61
CA VAL A 35 -9.58 9.93 -5.62
C VAL A 35 -10.10 10.22 -4.22
N HIS A 36 -9.66 9.45 -3.22
CA HIS A 36 -10.19 9.49 -1.85
C HIS A 36 -9.24 10.16 -0.86
N GLY A 37 -7.97 10.41 -1.24
CA GLY A 37 -6.93 10.89 -0.33
C GLY A 37 -6.12 9.75 0.30
N PRO A 38 -5.17 10.06 1.20
CA PRO A 38 -4.22 9.08 1.72
C PRO A 38 -4.92 7.94 2.46
N ILE A 39 -4.32 6.74 2.34
CA ILE A 39 -4.71 5.55 3.10
C ILE A 39 -4.19 5.71 4.52
N VAL A 40 -5.10 5.71 5.51
CA VAL A 40 -4.77 6.08 6.89
C VAL A 40 -4.43 4.91 7.80
N ASP A 41 -4.90 3.70 7.49
CA ASP A 41 -4.68 2.52 8.32
C ASP A 41 -4.78 1.19 7.54
N GLU A 42 -4.50 0.10 8.27
CA GLU A 42 -4.55 -1.27 7.77
C GLU A 42 -5.96 -1.70 7.32
N SER A 43 -7.01 -1.19 7.98
CA SER A 43 -8.40 -1.55 7.65
C SER A 43 -8.80 -0.95 6.31
N GLU A 44 -8.38 0.29 6.04
CA GLU A 44 -8.60 0.95 4.75
C GLU A 44 -7.77 0.30 3.64
N LEU A 45 -6.48 0.03 3.90
CA LEU A 45 -5.65 -0.69 2.92
C LEU A 45 -6.23 -2.08 2.60
N SER A 46 -6.76 -2.78 3.60
CA SER A 46 -7.42 -4.07 3.40
C SER A 46 -8.64 -3.99 2.49
N ARG A 47 -9.42 -2.90 2.57
CA ARG A 47 -10.56 -2.66 1.67
C ARG A 47 -10.08 -2.36 0.24
N VAL A 48 -8.98 -1.63 0.09
CA VAL A 48 -8.39 -1.31 -1.22
C VAL A 48 -7.82 -2.56 -1.90
N LEU A 49 -7.07 -3.38 -1.15
CA LEU A 49 -6.44 -4.60 -1.66
C LEU A 49 -7.44 -5.76 -1.85
N GLY A 50 -8.52 -5.74 -1.09
CA GLY A 50 -9.39 -6.90 -0.91
C GLY A 50 -8.68 -8.01 -0.11
N TRP A 51 -9.38 -9.12 0.08
CA TRP A 51 -8.98 -10.20 0.98
C TRP A 51 -7.73 -11.01 0.54
N ARG A 52 -7.26 -10.85 -0.70
CA ARG A 52 -6.23 -11.75 -1.29
C ARG A 52 -4.78 -11.37 -0.97
N ALA A 53 -4.52 -10.14 -0.51
CA ALA A 53 -3.14 -9.65 -0.30
C ALA A 53 -2.77 -9.53 1.18
N LEU A 54 -3.61 -10.00 2.10
CA LEU A 54 -3.51 -9.71 3.52
C LEU A 54 -2.78 -10.85 4.26
N ASP A 55 -1.45 -10.81 4.27
CA ASP A 55 -0.62 -11.65 5.13
C ASP A 55 0.29 -10.81 6.04
N GLU A 56 0.91 -11.45 7.03
CA GLU A 56 1.80 -10.78 8.01
C GLU A 56 3.02 -10.12 7.34
N SER A 57 3.48 -10.66 6.20
CA SER A 57 4.65 -10.14 5.51
C SER A 57 4.38 -8.81 4.80
N LEU A 58 3.13 -8.59 4.36
CA LEU A 58 2.67 -7.28 3.87
C LEU A 58 2.78 -6.23 4.99
N TRP A 59 2.17 -6.48 6.15
CA TRP A 59 2.05 -5.47 7.21
C TRP A 59 3.40 -5.03 7.78
N ASN A 60 4.38 -5.94 7.81
CA ASN A 60 5.74 -5.61 8.22
C ASN A 60 6.48 -4.66 7.26
N ARG A 61 5.98 -4.49 6.03
CA ARG A 61 6.59 -3.66 4.98
C ARG A 61 5.78 -2.42 4.64
N VAL A 62 4.53 -2.29 5.05
CA VAL A 62 3.73 -1.09 4.77
C VAL A 62 4.13 0.05 5.72
N ASP A 63 4.22 1.25 5.16
CA ASP A 63 4.33 2.50 5.90
C ASP A 63 3.19 3.45 5.48
N PHE A 64 2.40 3.87 6.46
CA PHE A 64 1.29 4.82 6.30
C PHE A 64 1.70 6.27 6.56
N SER A 65 2.96 6.52 6.92
CA SER A 65 3.46 7.86 7.20
C SER A 65 3.13 8.82 6.05
N PRO A 66 2.74 10.07 6.37
CA PRO A 66 2.53 11.09 5.35
C PRO A 66 3.82 11.36 4.58
N GLU A 67 3.72 12.07 3.44
CA GLU A 67 4.91 12.58 2.75
C GLU A 67 5.84 13.24 3.77
N ARG A 68 7.05 12.68 3.89
CA ARG A 68 8.10 13.37 4.65
C ARG A 68 8.39 14.69 3.92
N PRO A 69 8.41 15.82 4.63
CA PRO A 69 8.75 17.11 4.04
C PRO A 69 10.18 17.13 3.50
#